data_AF-A0A117N298-F1
#
_entry.id   AF-A0A117N298-F1
#
_cell.length_a   1.000
_cell.length_b   1.000
_cell.length_c   1.000
_cell.angle_alpha   90.00
_cell.angle_beta   90.00
_cell.angle_gamma   90.00
#
_symmetry.space_group_name_H-M   'P 1'
#
loop_
_entity.id
_entity.type
_entity.pdbx_description
1 polymer ?
#
loop_
_entity_poly.entity_id
_entity_poly.type
_entity_poly.pdbx_seq_one_letter_code
_entity_poly.pdbx_strand_id
1 'polypeptide(L)'
;MGLSNTELRYYDSNVLRLPADKRKEYHEQVDRLIDELRKSVKDKTEIKITKVVKAGSFAKYTILRKTSVDPVDVDVVFYISGRDASQETLDSLNDTIYQLLIKVYPTKSVEDFEIQRKAATVTFVGTGLSVDIVPVIEDESRPGYGWQFDIHDGSKLQTCAPCQIKFVRDRKDQDGDFRTLVRLAKKWRNQAELKPLKSFAIELIMAHVLETQGNGGSIEQRFRNFLLYIAQSGLKDQIRFPENTAPFGTFCDPVVILDPVYSLNNVTSRISEAERTEIVAAAEAAWEAANFASAENDNEVWKELFGPRFKTGD
;
A
#
# COMPACT_ATOMS: atom_id res chain seq x y z
N MET A 1 32.19 4.89 -6.80
CA MET A 1 31.21 5.94 -7.14
C MET A 1 29.86 5.27 -7.03
N GLY A 2 28.93 5.80 -6.24
CA GLY A 2 27.63 5.16 -6.06
C GLY A 2 26.79 5.14 -7.34
N LEU A 3 25.69 4.37 -7.29
CA LEU A 3 24.67 4.29 -8.32
C LEU A 3 24.14 5.68 -8.66
N SER A 4 24.14 5.98 -9.95
CA SER A 4 23.55 7.21 -10.46
C SER A 4 22.03 7.18 -10.39
N ASN A 5 21.40 8.37 -10.42
CA ASN A 5 19.95 8.49 -10.51
C ASN A 5 19.39 7.81 -11.77
N THR A 6 20.15 7.81 -12.88
CA THR A 6 19.75 7.18 -14.13
C THR A 6 19.65 5.67 -13.97
N GLU A 7 20.64 5.06 -13.33
CA GLU A 7 20.69 3.62 -13.06
C GLU A 7 19.56 3.16 -12.14
N LEU A 8 19.28 3.89 -11.06
CA LEU A 8 18.17 3.57 -10.16
C LEU A 8 16.80 3.79 -10.81
N ARG A 9 16.66 4.81 -11.67
CA ARG A 9 15.44 4.99 -12.47
C ARG A 9 15.27 3.90 -13.53
N TYR A 10 16.36 3.42 -14.11
CA TYR A 10 16.35 2.27 -15.00
C TYR A 10 15.88 1.03 -14.23
N TYR A 11 16.47 0.73 -13.08
CA TYR A 11 16.07 -0.40 -12.25
C TYR A 11 14.59 -0.33 -11.89
N ASP A 12 14.14 0.84 -11.47
CA ASP A 12 12.73 1.06 -11.15
C ASP A 12 11.82 0.82 -12.35
N SER A 13 12.12 1.41 -13.50
CA SER A 13 11.23 1.38 -14.66
C SER A 13 11.19 0.01 -15.33
N ASN A 14 12.33 -0.68 -15.37
CA ASN A 14 12.49 -1.93 -16.11
C ASN A 14 12.35 -3.19 -15.27
N VAL A 15 12.48 -3.10 -13.93
CA VAL A 15 12.39 -4.25 -13.04
C VAL A 15 11.31 -4.10 -11.98
N LEU A 16 11.34 -3.02 -11.19
CA LEU A 16 10.47 -2.90 -10.01
C LEU A 16 9.04 -2.50 -10.33
N ARG A 17 8.85 -1.53 -11.23
CA ARG A 17 7.55 -0.92 -11.48
C ARG A 17 6.71 -1.81 -12.38
N LEU A 18 5.41 -1.86 -12.09
CA LEU A 18 4.43 -2.43 -13.00
C LEU A 18 4.49 -1.68 -14.35
N PRO A 19 4.73 -2.39 -15.48
CA PRO A 19 4.77 -1.79 -16.81
C PRO A 19 3.47 -1.06 -17.18
N ALA A 20 3.57 -0.05 -18.04
CA ALA A 20 2.44 0.82 -18.39
C ALA A 20 1.33 0.07 -19.14
N ASP A 21 1.69 -0.85 -20.03
CA ASP A 21 0.79 -1.76 -20.74
C ASP A 21 0.02 -2.66 -19.75
N LYS A 22 0.72 -3.29 -18.80
CA LYS A 22 0.08 -4.13 -17.76
C LYS A 22 -0.78 -3.32 -16.81
N ARG A 23 -0.37 -2.10 -16.48
CA ARG A 23 -1.19 -1.19 -15.69
C ARG A 23 -2.47 -0.81 -16.42
N LYS A 24 -2.40 -0.54 -17.73
CA LYS A 24 -3.56 -0.25 -18.58
C LYS A 24 -4.52 -1.46 -18.62
N GLU A 25 -3.99 -2.65 -18.85
CA GLU A 25 -4.75 -3.91 -18.82
C GLU A 25 -5.48 -4.10 -17.49
N TYR A 26 -4.80 -3.91 -16.35
CA TYR A 26 -5.41 -4.03 -15.02
C TYR A 26 -6.45 -2.95 -14.75
N HIS A 27 -6.24 -1.72 -15.24
CA HIS A 27 -7.26 -0.67 -15.17
C HIS A 27 -8.53 -1.08 -15.92
N GLU A 28 -8.41 -1.57 -17.16
CA GLU A 28 -9.54 -2.02 -17.98
C GLU A 28 -10.27 -3.23 -17.37
N GLN A 29 -9.55 -4.16 -16.72
CA GLN A 29 -10.16 -5.26 -15.97
C GLN A 29 -10.99 -4.77 -14.79
N VAL A 30 -10.43 -3.87 -13.98
CA VAL A 30 -11.12 -3.33 -12.81
C VAL A 30 -12.27 -2.41 -13.20
N ASP A 31 -12.14 -1.62 -14.27
CA ASP A 31 -13.25 -0.76 -14.74
C ASP A 31 -14.43 -1.59 -15.23
N ARG A 32 -14.18 -2.70 -15.96
CA ARG A 32 -15.25 -3.64 -16.33
C ARG A 32 -15.95 -4.24 -15.11
N LEU A 33 -15.20 -4.62 -14.07
CA LEU A 33 -15.79 -5.09 -12.81
C LEU A 33 -16.69 -4.02 -12.18
N ILE A 34 -16.20 -2.80 -12.07
CA ILE A 34 -16.92 -1.66 -11.48
C ILE A 34 -18.19 -1.33 -12.28
N ASP A 35 -18.12 -1.33 -13.60
CA ASP A 35 -19.24 -0.96 -14.46
C ASP A 35 -20.37 -1.99 -14.42
N GLU A 36 -20.05 -3.28 -14.40
CA GLU A 36 -21.06 -4.35 -14.22
C GLU A 36 -21.70 -4.31 -12.83
N LEU A 37 -20.90 -4.08 -11.78
CA LEU A 37 -21.41 -3.88 -10.43
C LEU A 37 -22.37 -2.68 -10.37
N ARG A 38 -22.01 -1.56 -10.98
CA ARG A 38 -22.87 -0.35 -11.03
C ARG A 38 -24.20 -0.61 -11.72
N LYS A 39 -24.23 -1.42 -12.79
CA LYS A 39 -25.49 -1.81 -13.45
C LYS A 39 -26.37 -2.60 -12.50
N SER A 40 -25.82 -3.62 -11.83
CA SER A 40 -26.61 -4.47 -10.94
C SER A 40 -27.07 -3.78 -9.64
N VAL A 41 -26.35 -2.78 -9.15
CA VAL A 41 -26.70 -2.08 -7.89
C VAL A 41 -27.87 -1.11 -8.10
N LYS A 42 -28.04 -0.55 -9.30
CA LYS A 42 -29.17 0.35 -9.59
C LYS A 42 -30.54 -0.34 -9.46
N ASP A 43 -30.58 -1.65 -9.66
CA ASP A 43 -31.82 -2.43 -9.74
C ASP A 43 -32.12 -3.24 -8.47
N LYS A 44 -31.30 -3.14 -7.40
CA LYS A 44 -31.41 -4.00 -6.20
C LYS A 44 -31.40 -3.18 -4.91
N THR A 45 -32.23 -3.59 -3.94
CA THR A 45 -32.51 -2.85 -2.69
C THR A 45 -31.67 -3.27 -1.47
N GLU A 46 -30.85 -4.34 -1.57
CA GLU A 46 -30.17 -4.94 -0.42
C GLU A 46 -28.93 -4.14 0.06
N ILE A 47 -28.24 -3.44 -0.85
CA ILE A 47 -27.06 -2.63 -0.53
C ILE A 47 -26.91 -1.47 -1.51
N LYS A 48 -26.67 -0.27 -1.00
CA LYS A 48 -26.49 0.94 -1.81
C LYS A 48 -25.02 1.35 -1.85
N ILE A 49 -24.33 0.96 -2.92
CA ILE A 49 -22.95 1.37 -3.19
C ILE A 49 -22.98 2.72 -3.93
N THR A 50 -22.52 3.78 -3.27
CA THR A 50 -22.53 5.15 -3.81
C THR A 50 -21.27 5.48 -4.59
N LYS A 51 -20.15 4.88 -4.21
CA LYS A 51 -18.84 5.16 -4.79
C LYS A 51 -17.96 3.93 -4.76
N VAL A 52 -17.17 3.78 -5.81
CA VAL A 52 -16.14 2.75 -5.92
C VAL A 52 -14.82 3.43 -6.26
N VAL A 53 -13.77 3.13 -5.49
CA VAL A 53 -12.46 3.78 -5.61
C VAL A 53 -11.37 2.71 -5.71
N LYS A 54 -10.59 2.72 -6.80
CA LYS A 54 -9.32 1.97 -6.86
C LYS A 54 -8.39 2.55 -5.79
N ALA A 55 -7.82 1.70 -4.95
CA ALA A 55 -7.05 2.08 -3.80
C ALA A 55 -5.68 1.39 -3.79
N GLY A 56 -5.03 1.40 -2.62
CA GLY A 56 -3.80 0.67 -2.38
C GLY A 56 -2.62 1.12 -3.22
N SER A 57 -1.62 0.24 -3.30
CA SER A 57 -0.37 0.53 -3.99
C SER A 57 -0.55 0.72 -5.51
N PHE A 58 -1.58 0.09 -6.07
CA PHE A 58 -1.96 0.27 -7.47
C PHE A 58 -2.35 1.73 -7.74
N ALA A 59 -3.34 2.27 -7.01
CA ALA A 59 -3.80 3.64 -7.19
C ALA A 59 -2.76 4.69 -6.80
N LYS A 60 -1.91 4.39 -5.80
CA LYS A 60 -0.80 5.26 -5.36
C LYS A 60 0.40 5.27 -6.32
N TYR A 61 0.41 4.39 -7.33
CA TYR A 61 1.55 4.14 -8.22
C TYR A 61 2.81 3.75 -7.44
N THR A 62 2.67 2.92 -6.42
CA THR A 62 3.77 2.34 -5.60
C THR A 62 3.79 0.81 -5.66
N ILE A 63 2.93 0.20 -6.49
CA ILE A 63 2.88 -1.24 -6.73
C ILE A 63 4.18 -1.76 -7.36
N LEU A 64 4.61 -2.94 -6.92
CA LEU A 64 5.73 -3.67 -7.52
C LEU A 64 5.22 -4.53 -8.70
N ARG A 65 6.09 -4.83 -9.64
CA ARG A 65 5.80 -5.72 -10.76
C ARG A 65 5.51 -7.12 -10.23
N LYS A 66 4.49 -7.76 -10.79
CA LYS A 66 4.15 -9.15 -10.48
C LYS A 66 5.35 -10.06 -10.74
N THR A 67 5.73 -10.84 -9.74
CA THR A 67 6.68 -11.96 -9.86
C THR A 67 6.11 -13.16 -9.10
N SER A 68 6.82 -14.29 -9.09
CA SER A 68 6.42 -15.44 -8.25
C SER A 68 6.50 -15.13 -6.75
N VAL A 69 7.34 -14.16 -6.36
CA VAL A 69 7.55 -13.75 -4.95
C VAL A 69 6.79 -12.47 -4.58
N ASP A 70 6.48 -11.65 -5.58
CA ASP A 70 5.76 -10.38 -5.43
C ASP A 70 4.39 -10.51 -6.13
N PRO A 71 3.34 -11.01 -5.45
CA PRO A 71 1.99 -11.05 -6.03
C PRO A 71 1.48 -9.63 -6.31
N VAL A 72 0.47 -9.53 -7.18
CA VAL A 72 -0.20 -8.26 -7.49
C VAL A 72 -1.68 -8.36 -7.18
N ASP A 73 -2.09 -7.49 -6.28
CA ASP A 73 -3.42 -7.20 -5.82
C ASP A 73 -3.82 -5.76 -6.22
N VAL A 74 -5.08 -5.58 -6.59
CA VAL A 74 -5.68 -4.25 -6.76
C VAL A 74 -6.79 -4.10 -5.75
N ASP A 75 -6.57 -3.22 -4.77
CA ASP A 75 -7.60 -2.85 -3.81
C ASP A 75 -8.68 -1.99 -4.49
N VAL A 76 -9.94 -2.30 -4.22
CA VAL A 76 -11.08 -1.50 -4.64
C VAL A 76 -12.00 -1.28 -3.43
N VAL A 77 -12.16 -0.02 -3.04
CA VAL A 77 -12.96 0.38 -1.89
C VAL A 77 -14.40 0.65 -2.31
N PHE A 78 -15.35 -0.01 -1.66
CA PHE A 78 -16.78 0.16 -1.90
C PHE A 78 -17.37 0.99 -0.77
N TYR A 79 -17.87 2.18 -1.10
CA TYR A 79 -18.57 3.04 -0.16
C TYR A 79 -20.05 2.66 -0.13
N ILE A 80 -20.50 2.22 1.04
CA ILE A 80 -21.83 1.69 1.29
C ILE A 80 -22.59 2.72 2.13
N SER A 81 -23.66 3.27 1.56
CA SER A 81 -24.52 4.26 2.22
C SER A 81 -25.73 3.62 2.90
N GLY A 82 -26.39 4.37 3.79
CA GLY A 82 -27.62 3.93 4.46
C GLY A 82 -27.44 2.76 5.44
N ARG A 83 -26.22 2.51 5.91
CA ARG A 83 -25.91 1.52 6.95
C ARG A 83 -25.26 2.19 8.15
N ASP A 84 -25.54 1.67 9.34
CA ASP A 84 -24.94 2.15 10.58
C ASP A 84 -23.69 1.31 10.90
N ALA A 85 -22.53 1.97 10.92
CA ALA A 85 -21.27 1.29 11.20
C ALA A 85 -21.14 0.78 12.64
N SER A 86 -22.04 1.15 13.56
CA SER A 86 -22.12 0.53 14.89
C SER A 86 -22.86 -0.82 14.91
N GLN A 87 -23.62 -1.12 13.86
CA GLN A 87 -24.47 -2.32 13.76
C GLN A 87 -23.96 -3.36 12.74
N GLU A 88 -22.91 -3.03 11.99
CA GLU A 88 -22.34 -3.87 10.95
C GLU A 88 -21.02 -4.50 11.41
N THR A 89 -20.67 -5.63 10.80
CA THR A 89 -19.37 -6.28 10.98
C THR A 89 -18.69 -6.45 9.63
N LEU A 90 -17.39 -6.72 9.64
CA LEU A 90 -16.68 -7.04 8.40
C LEU A 90 -17.31 -8.25 7.69
N ASP A 91 -17.68 -9.28 8.45
CA ASP A 91 -18.29 -10.51 7.92
C ASP A 91 -19.65 -10.24 7.27
N SER A 92 -20.53 -9.43 7.89
CA SER A 92 -21.84 -9.10 7.30
C SER A 92 -21.70 -8.34 5.99
N LEU A 93 -20.74 -7.42 5.92
CA LEU A 93 -20.45 -6.64 4.72
C LEU A 93 -19.84 -7.51 3.62
N ASN A 94 -18.86 -8.35 3.95
CA ASN A 94 -18.24 -9.29 3.02
C ASN A 94 -19.25 -10.29 2.46
N ASP A 95 -20.13 -10.84 3.31
CA ASP A 95 -21.20 -11.73 2.88
C ASP A 95 -22.17 -11.02 1.94
N THR A 96 -22.56 -9.78 2.24
CA THR A 96 -23.45 -8.99 1.39
C THR A 96 -22.80 -8.72 0.02
N ILE A 97 -21.53 -8.33 0.00
CA ILE A 97 -20.78 -8.07 -1.24
C ILE A 97 -20.60 -9.37 -2.04
N TYR A 98 -20.28 -10.48 -1.37
CA TYR A 98 -20.16 -11.80 -2.00
C TYR A 98 -21.45 -12.19 -2.71
N GLN A 99 -22.60 -12.08 -2.02
CA GLN A 99 -23.90 -12.38 -2.60
C GLN A 99 -24.24 -11.45 -3.77
N LEU A 100 -23.89 -10.17 -3.67
CA LEU A 100 -24.03 -9.23 -4.78
C LEU A 100 -23.22 -9.68 -5.99
N LEU A 101 -21.93 -10.00 -5.82
CA LEU A 101 -21.04 -10.42 -6.90
C LEU A 101 -21.54 -11.68 -7.60
N ILE A 102 -21.95 -12.71 -6.84
CA ILE A 102 -22.54 -13.94 -7.40
C ILE A 102 -23.79 -13.63 -8.22
N LYS A 103 -24.66 -12.73 -7.73
CA LYS A 103 -25.87 -12.31 -8.46
C LYS A 103 -25.58 -11.44 -9.69
N VAL A 104 -24.50 -10.65 -9.71
CA VAL A 104 -24.11 -9.81 -10.87
C VAL A 104 -23.53 -10.68 -11.98
N TYR A 105 -22.86 -11.76 -11.60
CA TYR A 105 -22.19 -12.66 -12.53
C TYR A 105 -22.74 -14.10 -12.46
N PRO A 106 -24.03 -14.32 -12.75
CA PRO A 106 -24.65 -15.64 -12.63
C PRO A 106 -24.17 -16.63 -13.70
N THR A 107 -23.69 -16.13 -14.85
CA THR A 107 -23.39 -16.93 -16.06
C THR A 107 -21.91 -16.96 -16.43
N LYS A 108 -21.04 -16.21 -15.75
CA LYS A 108 -19.61 -16.30 -16.02
C LYS A 108 -19.06 -17.53 -15.33
N SER A 109 -18.59 -18.49 -16.12
CA SER A 109 -17.94 -19.68 -15.61
C SER A 109 -16.78 -19.27 -14.70
N VAL A 110 -16.47 -20.14 -13.74
CA VAL A 110 -15.28 -20.11 -12.88
C VAL A 110 -13.97 -19.96 -13.67
N GLU A 111 -14.02 -20.03 -15.01
CA GLU A 111 -12.92 -19.79 -15.95
C GLU A 111 -12.60 -18.30 -16.17
N ASP A 112 -13.45 -17.35 -15.75
CA ASP A 112 -13.20 -15.90 -15.87
C ASP A 112 -12.68 -15.29 -14.55
N PHE A 113 -13.21 -15.71 -13.40
CA PHE A 113 -12.69 -15.35 -12.07
C PHE A 113 -13.16 -16.25 -10.92
N GLU A 114 -12.39 -16.28 -9.82
CA GLU A 114 -12.73 -16.94 -8.54
C GLU A 114 -13.10 -15.91 -7.46
N ILE A 115 -14.20 -16.14 -6.72
CA ILE A 115 -14.64 -15.25 -5.62
C ILE A 115 -14.40 -15.92 -4.26
N GLN A 116 -13.66 -15.24 -3.38
CA GLN A 116 -13.40 -15.72 -2.02
C GLN A 116 -14.24 -14.98 -0.97
N ARG A 117 -15.03 -15.75 -0.18
CA ARG A 117 -15.99 -15.22 0.80
C ARG A 117 -15.35 -14.47 1.97
N LYS A 118 -14.17 -14.88 2.44
CA LYS A 118 -13.52 -14.31 3.64
C LYS A 118 -12.93 -12.91 3.44
N ALA A 119 -12.68 -12.49 2.19
CA ALA A 119 -12.02 -11.22 1.87
C ALA A 119 -12.68 -10.46 0.71
N ALA A 120 -13.82 -10.94 0.20
CA ALA A 120 -14.44 -10.45 -1.04
C ALA A 120 -13.42 -10.22 -2.18
N THR A 121 -12.50 -11.17 -2.35
CA THR A 121 -11.48 -11.13 -3.41
C THR A 121 -12.05 -11.71 -4.71
N VAL A 122 -11.78 -11.05 -5.83
CA VAL A 122 -12.09 -11.50 -7.20
C VAL A 122 -10.79 -11.76 -7.94
N THR A 123 -10.51 -13.01 -8.30
CA THR A 123 -9.27 -13.38 -9.02
C THR A 123 -9.57 -13.64 -10.48
N PHE A 124 -9.13 -12.79 -11.41
CA PHE A 124 -9.27 -13.01 -12.85
C PHE A 124 -8.40 -14.19 -13.31
N VAL A 125 -9.00 -15.28 -13.82
CA VAL A 125 -8.26 -16.50 -14.21
C VAL A 125 -7.29 -16.23 -15.36
N GLY A 126 -7.71 -15.48 -16.39
CA GLY A 126 -6.88 -15.25 -17.57
C GLY A 126 -5.59 -14.45 -17.30
N THR A 127 -5.62 -13.50 -16.36
CA THR A 127 -4.46 -12.64 -16.04
C THR A 127 -3.82 -12.97 -14.70
N GLY A 128 -4.49 -13.76 -13.88
CA GLY A 128 -4.16 -14.01 -12.48
C GLY A 128 -4.17 -12.73 -11.64
N LEU A 129 -4.90 -11.69 -12.05
CA LEU A 129 -5.04 -10.44 -11.28
C LEU A 129 -6.02 -10.70 -10.13
N SER A 130 -5.61 -10.43 -8.90
CA SER A 130 -6.53 -10.43 -7.75
C SER A 130 -7.03 -9.01 -7.48
N VAL A 131 -8.33 -8.87 -7.26
CA VAL A 131 -8.97 -7.62 -6.89
C VAL A 131 -9.59 -7.80 -5.52
N ASP A 132 -9.07 -7.08 -4.53
CA ASP A 132 -9.55 -7.14 -3.16
C ASP A 132 -10.59 -6.05 -2.94
N ILE A 133 -11.81 -6.45 -2.60
CA ILE A 133 -12.90 -5.50 -2.37
C ILE A 133 -12.94 -5.15 -0.88
N VAL A 134 -12.72 -3.88 -0.57
CA VAL A 134 -12.72 -3.37 0.80
C VAL A 134 -14.04 -2.66 1.07
N PRO A 135 -14.93 -3.21 1.91
CA PRO A 135 -16.15 -2.52 2.31
C PRO A 135 -15.83 -1.34 3.23
N VAL A 136 -16.44 -0.19 2.94
CA VAL A 136 -16.40 1.01 3.78
C VAL A 136 -17.82 1.52 3.94
N ILE A 137 -18.28 1.69 5.17
CA ILE A 137 -19.55 2.36 5.43
C ILE A 137 -19.32 3.87 5.27
N GLU A 138 -20.02 4.48 4.32
CA GLU A 138 -19.83 5.86 3.94
C GLU A 138 -20.20 6.81 5.09
N ASP A 139 -19.34 7.81 5.32
CA ASP A 139 -19.72 8.97 6.11
C ASP A 139 -20.39 10.00 5.18
N GLU A 140 -21.72 10.03 5.20
CA GLU A 140 -22.52 10.90 4.31
C GLU A 140 -22.21 12.39 4.51
N SER A 141 -21.67 12.79 5.67
CA SER A 141 -21.31 14.18 5.96
C SER A 141 -19.96 14.60 5.39
N ARG A 142 -19.09 13.63 5.05
CA ARG A 142 -17.71 13.88 4.61
C ARG A 142 -17.38 13.05 3.37
N PRO A 143 -17.53 13.63 2.16
CA PRO A 143 -17.32 12.89 0.91
C PRO A 143 -15.96 12.16 0.85
N GLY A 144 -16.02 10.85 0.60
CA GLY A 144 -14.83 9.98 0.51
C GLY A 144 -14.28 9.51 1.85
N TYR A 145 -14.84 9.96 2.98
CA TYR A 145 -14.60 9.35 4.28
C TYR A 145 -15.61 8.24 4.54
N GLY A 146 -15.22 7.34 5.44
CA GLY A 146 -16.11 6.31 5.95
C GLY A 146 -15.41 5.47 7.01
N TRP A 147 -16.03 4.35 7.32
CA TRP A 147 -15.59 3.42 8.34
C TRP A 147 -15.24 2.07 7.72
N GLN A 148 -13.99 1.67 7.90
CA GLN A 148 -13.49 0.33 7.59
C GLN A 148 -13.41 -0.48 8.87
N PHE A 149 -13.49 -1.81 8.75
CA PHE A 149 -13.36 -2.73 9.86
C PHE A 149 -12.02 -3.47 9.78
N ASP A 150 -11.36 -3.60 10.91
CA ASP A 150 -10.13 -4.37 11.05
C ASP A 150 -10.40 -5.87 10.81
N ILE A 151 -9.52 -6.52 10.04
CA ILE A 151 -9.67 -7.93 9.67
C ILE A 151 -9.45 -8.92 10.82
N HIS A 152 -8.84 -8.51 11.94
CA HIS A 152 -8.54 -9.41 13.06
C HIS A 152 -9.47 -9.21 14.25
N ASP A 153 -9.70 -7.97 14.65
CA ASP A 153 -10.49 -7.66 15.85
C ASP A 153 -11.86 -7.03 15.52
N GLY A 154 -12.15 -6.74 14.25
CA GLY A 154 -13.40 -6.13 13.82
C GLY A 154 -13.58 -4.69 14.29
N SER A 155 -12.55 -4.06 14.85
CA SER A 155 -12.61 -2.67 15.29
C SER A 155 -12.84 -1.74 14.12
N LYS A 156 -13.58 -0.66 14.39
CA LYS A 156 -13.98 0.29 13.37
C LYS A 156 -12.97 1.44 13.29
N LEU A 157 -12.37 1.61 12.12
CA LEU A 157 -11.38 2.65 11.83
C LEU A 157 -11.92 3.62 10.79
N GLN A 158 -11.79 4.91 11.07
CA GLN A 158 -12.12 5.92 10.07
C GLN A 158 -11.06 5.89 8.96
N THR A 159 -11.51 5.94 7.70
CA THR A 159 -10.63 5.89 6.54
C THR A 159 -11.08 6.86 5.45
N CYS A 160 -10.16 7.20 4.55
CA CYS A 160 -10.42 7.94 3.32
C CYS A 160 -9.39 7.52 2.26
N ALA A 161 -9.73 6.52 1.44
CA ALA A 161 -8.84 6.05 0.39
C ALA A 161 -8.42 7.15 -0.59
N PRO A 162 -9.30 8.07 -1.06
CA PRO A 162 -8.89 9.22 -1.86
C PRO A 162 -7.86 10.13 -1.17
N CYS A 163 -7.98 10.32 0.15
CA CYS A 163 -7.07 11.15 0.92
C CYS A 163 -5.69 10.50 1.03
N GLN A 164 -5.62 9.18 1.26
CA GLN A 164 -4.35 8.43 1.28
C GLN A 164 -3.67 8.41 -0.10
N ILE A 165 -4.44 8.34 -1.19
CA ILE A 165 -3.92 8.45 -2.56
C ILE A 165 -3.35 9.86 -2.79
N LYS A 166 -4.09 10.89 -2.37
CA LYS A 166 -3.65 12.29 -2.43
C LYS A 166 -2.37 12.51 -1.64
N PHE A 167 -2.27 11.96 -0.43
CA PHE A 167 -1.07 12.06 0.41
C PHE A 167 0.19 11.61 -0.34
N VAL A 168 0.16 10.42 -0.95
CA VAL A 168 1.30 9.90 -1.74
C VAL A 168 1.55 10.71 -3.01
N ARG A 169 0.49 11.19 -3.67
CA ARG A 169 0.63 12.06 -4.85
C ARG A 169 1.33 13.37 -4.49
N ASP A 170 0.93 14.02 -3.41
CA ASP A 170 1.49 15.31 -3.02
C ASP A 170 2.98 15.20 -2.65
N ARG A 171 3.41 14.10 -2.01
CA ARG A 171 4.84 13.81 -1.78
C ARG A 171 5.59 13.53 -3.09
N LYS A 172 4.95 12.89 -4.07
CA LYS A 172 5.50 12.70 -5.41
C LYS A 172 5.62 14.02 -6.20
N ASP A 173 4.79 15.02 -5.89
CA ASP A 173 4.88 16.35 -6.51
C ASP A 173 6.00 17.17 -5.87
N GLN A 174 6.29 16.95 -4.58
CA GLN A 174 7.46 17.52 -3.88
C GLN A 174 8.78 16.83 -4.27
N ASP A 175 8.76 15.51 -4.46
CA ASP A 175 9.92 14.73 -4.89
C ASP A 175 9.59 13.85 -6.11
N GLY A 176 10.21 14.22 -7.23
CA GLY A 176 10.22 13.49 -8.50
C GLY A 176 10.36 11.97 -8.35
N ASP A 177 11.20 11.51 -7.42
CA ASP A 177 11.57 10.12 -7.23
C ASP A 177 10.91 9.47 -6.00
N PHE A 178 9.97 10.13 -5.32
CA PHE A 178 9.33 9.60 -4.10
C PHE A 178 8.79 8.17 -4.29
N ARG A 179 8.06 7.94 -5.38
CA ARG A 179 7.50 6.61 -5.70
C ARG A 179 8.58 5.57 -6.02
N THR A 180 9.71 6.01 -6.58
CA THR A 180 10.88 5.15 -6.82
C THR A 180 11.48 4.72 -5.50
N LEU A 181 11.71 5.66 -4.57
CA LEU A 181 12.21 5.39 -3.23
C LEU A 181 11.30 4.42 -2.46
N VAL A 182 9.98 4.63 -2.51
CA VAL A 182 9.01 3.70 -1.92
C VAL A 182 9.12 2.29 -2.51
N ARG A 183 9.28 2.15 -3.83
CA ARG A 183 9.45 0.82 -4.45
C ARG A 183 10.78 0.17 -4.09
N LEU A 184 11.87 0.93 -3.99
CA LEU A 184 13.16 0.44 -3.49
C LEU A 184 13.01 -0.10 -2.06
N ALA A 185 12.41 0.69 -1.16
CA ALA A 185 12.16 0.29 0.22
C ALA A 185 11.23 -0.93 0.34
N LYS A 186 10.18 -1.01 -0.47
CA LYS A 186 9.33 -2.22 -0.54
C LYS A 186 10.12 -3.43 -1.03
N LYS A 187 11.00 -3.26 -2.03
CA LYS A 187 11.81 -4.37 -2.54
C LYS A 187 12.80 -4.86 -1.51
N TRP A 188 13.51 -3.95 -0.84
CA TRP A 188 14.37 -4.27 0.30
C TRP A 188 13.61 -5.01 1.39
N ARG A 189 12.46 -4.50 1.83
CA ARG A 189 11.61 -5.14 2.83
C ARG A 189 11.24 -6.58 2.44
N ASN A 190 10.88 -6.80 1.17
CA ASN A 190 10.56 -8.14 0.67
C ASN A 190 11.80 -9.06 0.66
N GLN A 191 12.97 -8.55 0.26
CA GLN A 191 14.23 -9.30 0.23
C GLN A 191 14.73 -9.66 1.63
N ALA A 192 14.54 -8.77 2.60
CA ALA A 192 14.85 -8.99 4.01
C ALA A 192 13.75 -9.75 4.77
N GLU A 193 12.69 -10.20 4.08
CA GLU A 193 11.57 -10.97 4.63
C GLU A 193 10.81 -10.32 5.82
N LEU A 194 10.88 -8.99 5.94
CA LEU A 194 10.31 -8.21 7.05
C LEU A 194 8.78 -8.05 6.94
N LYS A 195 8.03 -9.15 6.99
CA LYS A 195 6.55 -9.20 6.85
C LYS A 195 5.76 -8.22 7.76
N PRO A 196 6.20 -7.88 8.98
CA PRO A 196 5.51 -6.93 9.85
C PRO A 196 5.55 -5.49 9.31
N LEU A 197 6.61 -5.10 8.60
CA LEU A 197 6.74 -3.76 8.01
C LEU A 197 5.86 -3.64 6.76
N LYS A 198 4.63 -3.16 6.94
CA LYS A 198 3.64 -3.02 5.85
C LYS A 198 4.00 -1.92 4.85
N SER A 199 3.55 -2.08 3.60
CA SER A 199 3.79 -1.11 2.52
C SER A 199 3.35 0.31 2.88
N PHE A 200 2.22 0.47 3.58
CA PHE A 200 1.76 1.80 3.97
C PHE A 200 2.67 2.43 5.03
N ALA A 201 3.18 1.66 6.00
CA ALA A 201 4.18 2.15 6.95
C ALA A 201 5.46 2.63 6.23
N ILE A 202 5.93 1.91 5.21
CA ILE A 202 7.06 2.35 4.37
C ILE A 202 6.76 3.69 3.68
N GLU A 203 5.57 3.85 3.10
CA GLU A 203 5.15 5.10 2.46
C GLU A 203 5.18 6.28 3.44
N LEU A 204 4.74 6.05 4.69
CA LEU A 204 4.69 7.06 5.74
C LEU A 204 6.09 7.39 6.30
N ILE A 205 6.94 6.39 6.55
CA ILE A 205 8.34 6.62 6.97
C ILE A 205 9.09 7.40 5.88
N MET A 206 8.93 7.03 4.60
CA MET A 206 9.55 7.74 3.49
C MET A 206 9.04 9.19 3.39
N ALA A 207 7.74 9.41 3.62
CA ALA A 207 7.17 10.76 3.65
C ALA A 207 7.75 11.60 4.81
N HIS A 208 7.95 10.99 5.98
CA HIS A 208 8.55 11.65 7.13
C HIS A 208 10.03 12.01 6.88
N VAL A 209 10.80 11.11 6.28
CA VAL A 209 12.19 11.38 5.89
C VAL A 209 12.26 12.51 4.85
N LEU A 210 11.36 12.53 3.87
CA LEU A 210 11.26 13.63 2.90
C LEU A 210 10.94 14.97 3.59
N GLU A 211 10.01 14.98 4.56
CA GLU A 211 9.62 16.19 5.28
C GLU A 211 10.76 16.74 6.16
N THR A 212 11.50 15.85 6.84
CA THR A 212 12.53 16.25 7.80
C THR A 212 13.89 16.50 7.16
N GLN A 213 14.22 15.84 6.06
CA GLN A 213 15.54 15.91 5.42
C GLN A 213 15.51 16.51 4.00
N GLY A 214 14.33 16.73 3.43
CA GLY A 214 14.15 17.27 2.09
C GLY A 214 14.42 16.26 0.97
N ASN A 215 14.43 16.75 -0.27
CA ASN A 215 14.61 15.94 -1.48
C ASN A 215 16.01 16.05 -2.10
N GLY A 216 16.98 16.65 -1.38
CA GLY A 216 18.35 16.81 -1.88
C GLY A 216 19.13 15.50 -2.00
N GLY A 217 20.18 15.51 -2.80
CA GLY A 217 21.05 14.33 -3.01
C GLY A 217 20.55 13.36 -4.10
N SER A 218 21.27 12.25 -4.26
CA SER A 218 20.90 11.19 -5.21
C SER A 218 19.74 10.33 -4.67
N ILE A 219 19.09 9.57 -5.55
CA ILE A 219 18.11 8.54 -5.15
C ILE A 219 18.76 7.53 -4.21
N GLU A 220 20.01 7.13 -4.49
CA GLU A 220 20.76 6.22 -3.64
C GLU A 220 20.96 6.79 -2.22
N GLN A 221 21.41 8.04 -2.12
CA GLN A 221 21.61 8.70 -0.83
C GLN A 221 20.30 8.80 -0.05
N ARG A 222 19.20 9.18 -0.71
CA ARG A 222 17.89 9.29 -0.05
C ARG A 222 17.34 7.92 0.38
N PHE A 223 17.62 6.86 -0.37
CA PHE A 223 17.31 5.50 0.06
C PHE A 223 18.16 5.09 1.28
N ARG A 224 19.46 5.41 1.31
CA ARG A 224 20.30 5.22 2.50
C ARG A 224 19.78 6.02 3.70
N ASN A 225 19.32 7.25 3.50
CA ASN A 225 18.74 8.07 4.57
C ASN A 225 17.46 7.43 5.17
N PHE A 226 16.65 6.77 4.34
CA PHE A 226 15.51 6.00 4.83
C PHE A 226 15.94 4.83 5.74
N LEU A 227 16.93 4.04 5.32
CA LEU A 227 17.47 2.95 6.15
C LEU A 227 18.11 3.49 7.44
N LEU A 228 18.88 4.57 7.32
CA LEU A 228 19.54 5.22 8.45
C LEU A 228 18.53 5.74 9.48
N TYR A 229 17.43 6.36 9.02
CA TYR A 229 16.38 6.84 9.90
C TYR A 229 15.80 5.69 10.74
N ILE A 230 15.50 4.55 10.11
CA ILE A 230 14.98 3.37 10.83
C ILE A 230 16.02 2.88 11.86
N ALA A 231 17.28 2.75 11.44
CA ALA A 231 18.37 2.29 12.31
C ALA A 231 18.60 3.22 13.52
N GLN A 232 18.70 4.53 13.28
CA GLN A 232 19.04 5.52 14.31
C GLN A 232 17.88 5.82 15.26
N SER A 233 16.67 6.02 14.74
CA SER A 233 15.49 6.28 15.58
C SER A 233 15.04 5.03 16.34
N GLY A 234 15.44 3.85 15.86
CA GLY A 234 14.88 2.57 16.30
C GLY A 234 13.37 2.47 16.08
N LEU A 235 12.77 3.32 15.23
CA LEU A 235 11.32 3.49 15.09
C LEU A 235 10.59 3.83 16.41
N LYS A 236 11.28 4.47 17.35
CA LYS A 236 10.70 4.91 18.63
C LYS A 236 10.08 6.30 18.57
N ASP A 237 10.50 7.10 17.59
CA ASP A 237 9.94 8.42 17.37
C ASP A 237 8.50 8.32 16.87
N GLN A 238 7.61 9.10 17.47
CA GLN A 238 6.25 9.20 16.98
C GLN A 238 6.21 10.01 15.69
N ILE A 239 5.79 9.37 14.59
CA ILE A 239 5.62 10.03 13.30
C ILE A 239 4.19 10.59 13.19
N ARG A 240 4.11 11.89 12.88
CA ARG A 240 2.87 12.62 12.55
C ARG A 240 3.10 13.48 11.30
N PHE A 241 2.02 13.86 10.65
CA PHE A 241 2.05 14.70 9.45
C PHE A 241 1.26 15.98 9.63
N PRO A 242 1.52 17.04 8.84
CA PRO A 242 0.74 18.28 8.85
C PRO A 242 -0.76 18.08 8.58
N GLU A 243 -1.13 16.99 7.89
CA GLU A 243 -2.52 16.60 7.65
C GLU A 243 -3.26 16.14 8.91
N ASN A 244 -2.54 15.71 9.95
CA ASN A 244 -3.17 15.23 11.18
C ASN A 244 -3.79 16.38 11.97
N THR A 245 -5.05 16.19 12.38
CA THR A 245 -5.81 17.14 13.20
C THR A 245 -6.18 16.52 14.54
N ALA A 246 -6.38 17.35 15.58
CA ALA A 246 -6.81 16.89 16.89
C ALA A 246 -8.25 16.31 16.84
N PRO A 247 -8.60 15.36 17.73
CA PRO A 247 -7.78 14.81 18.81
C PRO A 247 -6.71 13.82 18.32
N PHE A 248 -5.58 13.75 19.03
CA PHE A 248 -4.50 12.81 18.76
C PHE A 248 -4.60 11.60 19.68
N GLY A 249 -4.37 10.40 19.15
CA GLY A 249 -4.37 9.18 19.93
C GLY A 249 -3.17 9.11 20.87
N THR A 250 -3.35 8.41 21.99
CA THR A 250 -2.25 8.03 22.87
C THR A 250 -2.04 6.53 22.72
N PHE A 251 -0.81 6.13 22.41
CA PHE A 251 -0.45 4.76 22.08
C PHE A 251 0.70 4.30 22.97
N CYS A 252 0.64 3.04 23.38
CA CYS A 252 1.74 2.37 24.08
C CYS A 252 2.44 1.35 23.16
N ASP A 253 2.14 1.38 21.87
CA ASP A 253 2.69 0.46 20.88
C ASP A 253 4.19 0.72 20.66
N PRO A 254 4.98 -0.32 20.35
CA PRO A 254 6.42 -0.18 20.08
C PRO A 254 6.78 0.82 18.98
N VAL A 255 5.91 0.95 17.97
CA VAL A 255 6.08 1.86 16.84
C VAL A 255 4.79 2.65 16.66
N VAL A 256 4.90 3.98 16.63
CA VAL A 256 3.75 4.88 16.50
C VAL A 256 3.89 5.74 15.25
N ILE A 257 3.10 5.40 14.23
CA ILE A 257 2.96 6.20 13.00
C ILE A 257 1.49 6.48 12.80
N LEU A 258 1.10 7.75 12.89
CA LEU A 258 -0.30 8.13 12.73
C LEU A 258 -0.73 8.00 11.27
N ASP A 259 -1.94 7.50 11.05
CA ASP A 259 -2.59 7.61 9.75
C ASP A 259 -2.80 9.10 9.44
N PRO A 260 -2.32 9.63 8.29
CA PRO A 260 -2.52 11.04 7.94
C PRO A 260 -3.99 11.45 7.81
N VAL A 261 -4.92 10.49 7.69
CA VAL A 261 -6.37 10.73 7.61
C VAL A 261 -7.03 10.71 8.99
N TYR A 262 -6.57 9.87 9.90
CA TYR A 262 -7.23 9.65 11.19
C TYR A 262 -6.21 9.61 12.32
N SER A 263 -6.07 10.72 13.02
CA SER A 263 -5.07 10.94 14.08
C SER A 263 -5.22 10.06 15.33
N LEU A 264 -6.32 9.31 15.44
CA LEU A 264 -6.55 8.30 16.49
C LEU A 264 -6.18 6.88 16.03
N ASN A 265 -5.67 6.70 14.81
CA ASN A 265 -5.22 5.42 14.28
C ASN A 265 -3.70 5.37 14.18
N ASN A 266 -3.10 4.38 14.84
CA ASN A 266 -1.70 4.02 14.67
C ASN A 266 -1.59 2.91 13.62
N VAL A 267 -1.03 3.22 12.45
CA VAL A 267 -0.91 2.26 11.33
C VAL A 267 0.06 1.11 11.61
N THR A 268 0.87 1.24 12.67
CA THR A 268 1.89 0.26 13.08
C THR A 268 1.57 -0.40 14.42
N SER A 269 0.32 -0.30 14.90
CA SER A 269 -0.13 -0.89 16.19
C SER A 269 0.13 -2.39 16.31
N ARG A 270 0.28 -3.10 15.19
CA ARG A 270 0.52 -4.54 15.15
C ARG A 270 2.00 -4.94 15.18
N ILE A 271 2.93 -3.99 15.13
CA ILE A 271 4.36 -4.29 15.20
C ILE A 271 4.72 -4.49 16.67
N SER A 272 5.09 -5.72 17.03
CA SER A 272 5.61 -6.05 18.36
C SER A 272 7.02 -5.48 18.58
N GLU A 273 7.48 -5.45 19.83
CA GLU A 273 8.81 -4.95 20.18
C GLU A 273 9.94 -5.83 19.58
N ALA A 274 9.69 -7.14 19.48
CA ALA A 274 10.61 -8.08 18.84
C ALA A 274 10.71 -7.80 17.34
N GLU A 275 9.58 -7.67 16.65
CA GLU A 275 9.53 -7.34 15.21
C GLU A 275 10.11 -5.96 14.92
N ARG A 276 9.87 -4.96 15.79
CA ARG A 276 10.53 -3.64 15.71
C ARG A 276 12.04 -3.79 15.73
N THR A 277 12.56 -4.56 16.68
CA THR A 277 14.01 -4.76 16.83
C THR A 277 14.61 -5.48 15.63
N GLU A 278 13.90 -6.47 15.06
CA GLU A 278 14.29 -7.15 13.82
C GLU A 278 14.34 -6.19 12.63
N ILE A 279 13.32 -5.34 12.45
CA ILE A 279 13.27 -4.32 11.39
C ILE A 279 14.45 -3.35 11.53
N VAL A 280 14.76 -2.91 12.75
CA VAL A 280 15.86 -1.98 13.03
C VAL A 280 17.21 -2.60 12.71
N ALA A 281 17.45 -3.84 13.16
CA ALA A 281 18.69 -4.56 12.86
C ALA A 281 18.87 -4.80 11.36
N ALA A 282 17.79 -5.17 10.65
CA ALA A 282 17.83 -5.35 9.20
C ALA A 282 18.08 -4.03 8.46
N ALA A 283 17.56 -2.90 8.96
CA ALA A 283 17.80 -1.58 8.37
C ALA A 283 19.24 -1.11 8.60
N GLU A 284 19.82 -1.38 9.78
CA GLU A 284 21.22 -1.11 10.08
C GLU A 284 22.15 -1.89 9.16
N ALA A 285 21.97 -3.22 9.06
CA ALA A 285 22.76 -4.06 8.17
C ALA A 285 22.63 -3.63 6.69
N ALA A 286 21.42 -3.30 6.23
CA ALA A 286 21.21 -2.82 4.87
C ALA A 286 21.83 -1.44 4.64
N TRP A 287 21.82 -0.57 5.66
CA TRP A 287 22.47 0.74 5.55
C TRP A 287 23.99 0.58 5.42
N GLU A 288 24.61 -0.27 6.24
CA GLU A 288 26.06 -0.57 6.14
C GLU A 288 26.41 -1.15 4.77
N ALA A 289 25.68 -2.17 4.32
CA ALA A 289 25.88 -2.79 3.01
C ALA A 289 25.69 -1.79 1.86
N ALA A 290 24.68 -0.92 1.92
CA ALA A 290 24.47 0.13 0.91
C ALA A 290 25.61 1.16 0.88
N ASN A 291 26.17 1.53 2.04
CA ASN A 291 27.32 2.44 2.10
C ASN A 291 28.57 1.78 1.51
N PHE A 292 28.83 0.53 1.86
CA PHE A 292 29.92 -0.26 1.30
C PHE A 292 29.78 -0.38 -0.23
N ALA A 293 28.61 -0.80 -0.71
CA ALA A 293 28.31 -0.92 -2.14
C ALA A 293 28.54 0.40 -2.90
N SER A 294 28.15 1.53 -2.31
CA SER A 294 28.34 2.87 -2.88
C SER A 294 29.82 3.28 -2.95
N ALA A 295 30.57 3.02 -1.87
CA ALA A 295 31.99 3.34 -1.79
C ALA A 295 32.81 2.51 -2.78
N GLU A 296 32.59 1.19 -2.79
CA GLU A 296 33.32 0.23 -3.61
C GLU A 296 32.79 0.12 -5.05
N ASN A 297 31.65 0.75 -5.35
CA ASN A 297 30.96 0.62 -6.65
C ASN A 297 30.63 -0.85 -6.99
N ASP A 298 30.14 -1.58 -5.99
CA ASP A 298 29.90 -3.03 -6.09
C ASP A 298 28.40 -3.34 -6.28
N ASN A 299 28.05 -3.78 -7.50
CA ASN A 299 26.69 -4.17 -7.85
C ASN A 299 26.25 -5.51 -7.24
N GLU A 300 27.18 -6.39 -6.84
CA GLU A 300 26.82 -7.64 -6.18
C GLU A 300 26.27 -7.39 -4.79
N VAL A 301 26.84 -6.42 -4.06
CA VAL A 301 26.33 -6.02 -2.74
C VAL A 301 24.92 -5.42 -2.87
N TRP A 302 24.64 -4.66 -3.93
CA TRP A 302 23.27 -4.18 -4.19
C TRP A 302 22.26 -5.30 -4.45
N LYS A 303 22.69 -6.46 -4.98
CA LYS A 303 21.82 -7.64 -5.11
C LYS A 303 21.50 -8.29 -3.77
N GLU A 304 22.31 -8.10 -2.73
CA GLU A 304 21.97 -8.56 -1.38
C GLU A 304 20.74 -7.81 -0.85
N LEU A 305 20.65 -6.50 -1.12
CA LEU A 305 19.53 -5.66 -0.70
C LEU A 305 18.28 -5.83 -1.57
N PHE A 306 18.46 -6.00 -2.88
CA PHE A 306 17.35 -5.93 -3.84
C PHE A 306 17.05 -7.26 -4.55
N GLY A 307 17.84 -8.29 -4.26
CA GLY A 307 17.75 -9.61 -4.87
C GLY A 307 18.45 -9.71 -6.23
N PRO A 308 18.52 -10.93 -6.79
CA PRO A 308 19.34 -11.25 -7.99
C PRO A 308 18.86 -10.57 -9.28
N ARG A 309 17.64 -9.99 -9.27
CA ARG A 309 17.09 -9.25 -10.40
C ARG A 309 17.51 -7.79 -10.45
N PHE A 310 18.28 -7.32 -9.46
CA PHE A 310 18.86 -5.98 -9.49
C PHE A 310 19.73 -5.80 -10.74
N LYS A 311 19.41 -4.78 -11.53
CA LYS A 311 20.18 -4.38 -12.71
C LYS A 311 20.00 -2.90 -13.02
N THR A 312 21.06 -2.27 -13.48
CA THR A 312 21.15 -0.82 -13.71
C THR A 312 21.24 -0.44 -15.19
N GLY A 313 21.29 -1.46 -16.07
CA GLY A 313 21.27 -1.36 -17.53
C GLY A 313 20.87 -2.71 -18.15
N ASP A 314 20.91 -2.76 -19.49
CA ASP A 314 20.79 -4.02 -20.26
C ASP A 314 22.13 -4.74 -20.40
#